data_AF-A0A430QAN5-F1
#
_entry.id   AF-A0A430QAN5-F1
#
_cell.length_a   1.000
_cell.length_b   1.000
_cell.length_c   1.000
_cell.angle_alpha   90.00
_cell.angle_beta   90.00
_cell.angle_gamma   90.00
#
_symmetry.space_group_name_H-M   'P 1'
#
loop_
_entity.id
_entity.type
_entity.pdbx_description
1 polymer ?
#
loop_
_entity_poly.entity_id
_entity_poly.type
_entity_poly.pdbx_seq_one_letter_code
_entity_poly.pdbx_strand_id
1 'polypeptide(L)'
;MKHRWSLPWFTLSLIRELRLYEVLEDPPICNRLLQYKVHKERQDSSRFDKGTPQTMKSLTELVNRGVDVKLDVPFELWDKPPAEVTALFKECIPLVNEYQDIIEEWFYNNQDINLYDYLCRENVLDKSSQGCLDEKSPNQPKHSPGLN
;
A
#
# COMPACT_ATOMS: atom_id res chain seq x y z
N MET A 1 -43.07 -7.09 28.34
CA MET A 1 -41.82 -7.43 27.61
C MET A 1 -41.48 -6.25 26.73
N LYS A 2 -40.52 -5.41 27.14
CA LYS A 2 -40.05 -4.27 26.33
C LYS A 2 -38.59 -4.53 26.04
N HIS A 3 -38.30 -4.93 24.81
CA HIS A 3 -36.94 -5.10 24.30
C HIS A 3 -36.27 -3.73 24.27
N ARG A 4 -35.54 -3.42 25.35
CA ARG A 4 -34.66 -2.27 25.47
C ARG A 4 -33.37 -2.60 24.75
N TRP A 5 -33.39 -2.59 23.42
CA TRP A 5 -32.14 -2.45 22.69
C TRP A 5 -31.77 -0.98 22.75
N SER A 6 -30.67 -0.68 23.44
CA SER A 6 -30.12 0.65 23.53
C SER A 6 -29.69 1.09 22.13
N LEU A 7 -30.46 2.02 21.53
CA LEU A 7 -30.18 2.71 20.26
C LEU A 7 -28.71 3.08 20.00
N PRO A 8 -27.87 3.45 21.00
CA PRO A 8 -26.46 3.79 20.78
C PRO A 8 -25.59 2.64 20.23
N TRP A 9 -25.91 1.39 20.58
CA TRP A 9 -25.06 0.25 20.20
C TRP A 9 -25.28 -0.18 18.75
N PHE A 10 -26.54 -0.16 18.30
CA PHE A 10 -26.88 -0.43 16.91
C PHE A 10 -26.31 0.63 15.96
N THR A 11 -26.32 1.91 16.37
CA THR A 11 -25.70 2.97 15.57
C THR A 11 -24.18 2.83 15.51
N LEU A 12 -23.52 2.36 16.57
CA LEU A 12 -22.07 2.18 16.58
C LEU A 12 -21.62 1.02 15.68
N SER A 13 -22.36 -0.10 15.66
CA SER A 13 -22.09 -1.22 14.75
C SER A 13 -22.14 -0.80 13.29
N LEU A 14 -23.23 -0.11 12.90
CA LEU A 14 -23.45 0.33 11.53
C LEU A 14 -22.35 1.31 11.05
N ILE A 15 -21.87 2.20 11.92
CA ILE A 15 -20.78 3.14 11.58
C ILE A 15 -19.48 2.38 11.28
N ARG A 16 -19.17 1.32 12.02
CA ARG A 16 -17.96 0.53 11.80
C ARG A 16 -18.02 -0.25 10.48
N GLU A 17 -19.16 -0.88 10.20
CA GLU A 17 -19.41 -1.62 8.95
C GLU A 17 -19.29 -0.70 7.73
N LEU A 18 -19.93 0.48 7.75
CA LEU A 18 -19.83 1.46 6.67
C LEU A 18 -18.39 1.93 6.45
N ARG A 19 -17.65 2.20 7.53
CA ARG A 19 -16.24 2.62 7.42
C ARG A 19 -15.37 1.55 6.77
N LEU A 20 -15.60 0.27 7.09
CA LEU A 20 -14.84 -0.81 6.46
C LEU A 20 -15.14 -0.90 4.96
N TYR A 21 -16.42 -0.81 4.60
CA TYR A 21 -16.84 -0.79 3.20
C TYR A 21 -16.22 0.38 2.43
N GLU A 22 -16.26 1.60 2.96
CA GLU A 22 -15.63 2.78 2.33
C GLU A 22 -14.11 2.60 2.13
N VAL A 23 -13.44 1.89 3.05
CA VAL A 23 -12.00 1.65 2.94
C VAL A 23 -11.69 0.59 1.89
N LEU A 24 -12.45 -0.51 1.85
CA LEU A 24 -12.17 -1.65 0.99
C LEU A 24 -12.74 -1.53 -0.42
N GLU A 25 -13.92 -0.93 -0.58
CA GLU A 25 -14.76 -1.06 -1.78
C GLU A 25 -15.07 0.26 -2.50
N ASP A 26 -15.06 1.42 -1.81
CA ASP A 26 -15.51 2.68 -2.42
C ASP A 26 -14.46 3.83 -2.36
N PRO A 27 -13.55 3.93 -3.35
CA PRO A 27 -13.28 2.96 -4.43
C PRO A 27 -12.43 1.77 -3.93
N PRO A 28 -12.34 0.67 -4.69
CA PRO A 28 -11.60 -0.52 -4.28
C PRO A 28 -10.18 -0.20 -3.80
N ILE A 29 -9.80 -0.69 -2.62
CA ILE A 29 -8.55 -0.31 -1.94
C ILE A 29 -7.32 -0.49 -2.83
N CYS A 30 -7.31 -1.54 -3.65
CA CYS A 30 -6.21 -1.86 -4.57
C CYS A 30 -6.00 -0.82 -5.67
N ASN A 31 -7.02 -0.03 -6.04
CA ASN A 31 -6.86 1.05 -7.03
C ASN A 31 -5.83 2.09 -6.60
N ARG A 32 -5.59 2.23 -5.29
CA ARG A 32 -4.56 3.13 -4.76
C ARG A 32 -3.14 2.74 -5.19
N LEU A 33 -2.91 1.47 -5.55
CA LEU A 33 -1.62 1.00 -6.05
C LEU A 33 -1.26 1.61 -7.40
N LEU A 34 -2.26 1.94 -8.24
CA LEU A 34 -2.03 2.56 -9.55
C LEU A 34 -1.44 3.98 -9.47
N GLN A 35 -1.43 4.58 -8.27
CA GLN A 35 -0.78 5.87 -8.03
C GLN A 35 0.74 5.76 -7.79
N TYR A 36 1.26 4.55 -7.62
CA TYR A 36 2.68 4.33 -7.37
C TYR A 36 3.49 4.40 -8.66
N LYS A 37 4.76 4.78 -8.50
CA LYS A 37 5.81 4.76 -9.52
C LYS A 37 6.96 3.89 -9.03
N VAL A 38 7.78 3.43 -9.98
CA VAL A 38 8.99 2.66 -9.69
C VAL A 38 10.21 3.58 -9.75
N HIS A 39 10.85 3.76 -8.61
CA HIS A 39 12.12 4.45 -8.45
C HIS A 39 13.27 3.47 -8.73
N LYS A 40 13.68 3.37 -10.00
CA LYS A 40 14.75 2.45 -10.44
C LYS A 40 16.09 2.71 -9.73
N GLU A 41 16.27 3.89 -9.16
CA GLU A 41 17.43 4.25 -8.34
C GLU A 41 17.46 3.60 -6.94
N ARG A 42 16.36 2.99 -6.48
CA ARG A 42 16.24 2.32 -5.17
C ARG A 42 16.16 0.80 -5.37
N GLN A 43 16.74 0.03 -4.45
CA GLN A 43 16.77 -1.45 -4.53
C GLN A 43 15.80 -2.12 -3.56
N ASP A 44 15.44 -1.45 -2.47
CA ASP A 44 14.49 -1.94 -1.47
C ASP A 44 13.02 -1.64 -1.84
N SER A 45 12.09 -2.06 -0.99
CA SER A 45 10.64 -1.84 -1.13
C SER A 45 10.24 -0.37 -1.24
N SER A 46 11.04 0.58 -0.73
CA SER A 46 10.79 2.03 -0.94
C SER A 46 10.91 2.46 -2.40
N ARG A 47 11.32 1.56 -3.31
CA ARG A 47 11.26 1.83 -4.75
C ARG A 47 9.84 2.07 -5.26
N PHE A 48 8.82 1.57 -4.56
CA PHE A 48 7.43 1.90 -4.84
C PHE A 48 7.03 3.14 -4.05
N ASP A 49 6.93 4.27 -4.75
CA ASP A 49 6.60 5.57 -4.14
C ASP A 49 5.75 6.36 -5.13
N LYS A 50 4.85 7.20 -4.61
CA LYS A 50 3.94 8.02 -5.44
C LYS A 50 4.64 9.24 -6.04
N GLY A 51 5.78 9.62 -5.49
CA GLY A 51 6.60 10.73 -5.95
C GLY A 51 7.20 10.47 -7.34
N THR A 52 7.68 11.54 -7.97
CA THR A 52 8.38 11.42 -9.26
C THR A 52 9.80 10.87 -9.06
N PRO A 53 10.19 9.77 -9.75
CA PRO A 53 11.54 9.22 -9.69
C PRO A 53 12.61 10.23 -10.09
N GLN A 54 13.79 10.16 -9.45
CA GLN A 54 14.88 11.08 -9.76
C GLN A 54 15.36 10.90 -11.20
N THR A 55 15.44 9.64 -11.64
CA THR A 55 15.75 9.28 -13.03
C THR A 55 14.79 9.97 -14.00
N MET A 56 13.50 10.00 -13.68
CA MET A 56 12.48 10.62 -14.52
C MET A 56 12.63 12.13 -14.60
N LYS A 57 12.89 12.80 -13.46
CA LYS A 57 13.15 14.25 -13.43
C LYS A 57 14.32 14.61 -14.34
N SER A 58 15.44 13.89 -14.21
CA SER A 58 16.63 14.11 -15.03
C SER A 58 16.36 13.91 -16.52
N LEU A 59 15.60 12.88 -16.89
CA LEU A 59 15.23 12.63 -18.28
C LEU A 59 14.32 13.74 -18.85
N THR A 60 13.30 14.18 -18.11
CA THR A 60 12.45 15.31 -18.51
C THR A 60 13.26 16.59 -18.72
N GLU A 61 14.24 16.87 -17.85
CA GLU A 61 15.11 18.04 -18.00
C GLU A 61 15.96 18.00 -19.28
N LEU A 62 16.49 16.83 -19.65
CA LEU A 62 17.28 16.66 -20.87
C LEU A 62 16.42 16.89 -22.11
N VAL A 63 15.22 16.29 -22.15
CA VAL A 63 14.26 16.47 -23.25
C VAL A 63 13.86 17.94 -23.39
N ASN A 64 13.58 18.63 -22.27
CA ASN A 64 13.22 20.05 -22.28
C ASN A 64 14.35 20.97 -22.77
N ARG A 65 15.62 20.55 -22.65
CA ARG A 65 16.77 21.29 -23.19
C ARG A 65 17.01 21.00 -24.68
N GLY A 66 16.17 20.18 -25.32
CA GLY A 66 16.31 19.79 -26.71
C GLY A 66 17.43 18.78 -26.96
N VAL A 67 17.88 18.07 -25.91
CA VAL A 67 18.83 16.97 -26.07
C VAL A 67 18.09 15.80 -26.69
N ASP A 68 18.62 15.27 -27.78
CA ASP A 68 18.12 14.04 -28.41
C ASP A 68 18.45 12.84 -27.52
N VAL A 69 17.52 12.50 -26.62
CA VAL A 69 17.61 11.32 -25.76
C VAL A 69 16.83 10.19 -26.43
N LYS A 70 17.51 9.08 -26.73
CA LYS A 70 16.82 7.84 -27.10
C LYS A 70 16.06 7.32 -25.89
N LEU A 71 14.74 7.49 -25.91
CA LEU A 71 13.85 6.99 -24.88
C LEU A 71 13.44 5.56 -25.21
N ASP A 72 13.63 4.65 -24.26
CA ASP A 72 13.13 3.28 -24.39
C ASP A 72 11.59 3.21 -24.28
N VAL A 73 10.96 4.27 -23.76
CA VAL A 73 9.50 4.37 -23.55
C VAL A 73 8.98 5.71 -24.10
N PRO A 74 7.97 5.70 -25.00
CA PRO A 74 7.32 6.90 -25.53
C PRO A 74 6.78 7.83 -24.43
N PHE A 75 6.83 9.14 -24.66
CA PHE A 75 6.44 10.17 -23.68
C PHE A 75 4.98 10.01 -23.23
N GLU A 76 4.09 9.56 -24.12
CA GLU A 76 2.66 9.36 -23.84
C GLU A 76 2.40 8.21 -22.84
N LEU A 77 3.41 7.37 -22.60
CA LEU A 77 3.33 6.26 -21.64
C LEU A 77 3.95 6.61 -20.29
N TRP A 78 4.52 7.80 -20.12
CA TRP A 78 5.22 8.22 -18.90
C TRP A 78 4.28 8.42 -17.70
N ASP A 79 3.02 8.72 -17.98
CA ASP A 79 1.96 8.86 -16.98
C ASP A 79 1.20 7.54 -16.72
N LYS A 80 1.52 6.47 -17.45
CA LYS A 80 0.88 5.17 -17.25
C LYS A 80 1.59 4.39 -16.13
N PRO A 81 0.83 3.62 -15.32
CA PRO A 81 1.44 2.74 -14.32
C PRO A 81 2.43 1.78 -14.98
N PRO A 82 3.65 1.62 -14.42
CA PRO A 82 4.61 0.66 -14.93
C PRO A 82 4.13 -0.78 -14.74
N ALA A 83 4.75 -1.72 -15.46
CA ALA A 83 4.35 -3.13 -15.44
C ALA A 83 4.37 -3.72 -14.03
N GLU A 84 5.37 -3.36 -13.22
CA GLU A 84 5.54 -3.78 -11.84
C GLU A 84 4.41 -3.29 -10.94
N VAL A 85 3.95 -2.05 -11.13
CA VAL A 85 2.80 -1.49 -10.38
C VAL A 85 1.49 -2.16 -10.83
N THR A 86 1.36 -2.47 -12.12
CA THR A 86 0.22 -3.22 -12.63
C THR A 86 0.20 -4.66 -12.10
N ALA A 87 1.37 -5.28 -11.91
CA ALA A 87 1.49 -6.59 -11.26
C ALA A 87 1.07 -6.50 -9.78
N LEU A 88 1.58 -5.52 -9.02
CA LEU A 88 1.15 -5.30 -7.63
C LEU A 88 -0.36 -5.08 -7.51
N PHE A 89 -0.95 -4.30 -8.41
CA PHE A 89 -2.41 -4.12 -8.47
C PHE A 89 -3.13 -5.45 -8.64
N LYS A 90 -2.67 -6.30 -9.57
CA LYS A 90 -3.27 -7.63 -9.82
C LYS A 90 -3.11 -8.58 -8.65
N GLU A 91 -2.01 -8.50 -7.89
CA GLU A 91 -1.76 -9.32 -6.69
C GLU A 91 -2.57 -8.84 -5.48
N CYS A 92 -2.86 -7.54 -5.37
CA CYS A 92 -3.67 -7.00 -4.29
C CYS A 92 -5.11 -7.50 -4.30
N ILE A 93 -5.72 -7.64 -5.49
CA ILE A 93 -7.12 -8.07 -5.61
C ILE A 93 -7.37 -9.43 -4.94
N PRO A 94 -6.66 -10.52 -5.29
CA PRO A 94 -6.85 -11.80 -4.62
C PRO A 94 -6.43 -11.75 -3.14
N LEU A 95 -5.41 -10.96 -2.76
CA LEU A 95 -5.03 -10.81 -1.36
C LEU A 95 -6.19 -10.25 -0.51
N VAL A 96 -6.84 -9.17 -0.97
CA VAL A 96 -7.97 -8.57 -0.24
C VAL A 96 -9.16 -9.53 -0.20
N ASN A 97 -9.46 -10.20 -1.32
CA ASN A 97 -10.60 -11.11 -1.40
C ASN A 97 -10.41 -12.39 -0.57
N GLU A 98 -9.24 -13.03 -0.65
CA GLU A 98 -8.95 -14.29 0.03
C GLU A 98 -8.85 -14.10 1.55
N TYR A 99 -8.32 -12.96 1.98
CA TYR A 99 -8.10 -12.66 3.40
C TYR A 99 -9.14 -11.68 3.97
N GLN A 100 -10.30 -11.53 3.32
CA GLN A 100 -11.34 -10.59 3.75
C GLN A 100 -11.79 -10.85 5.19
N ASP A 101 -12.08 -12.10 5.55
CA ASP A 101 -12.50 -12.48 6.91
C ASP A 101 -11.43 -12.14 7.96
N ILE A 102 -10.14 -12.30 7.60
CA ILE A 102 -9.01 -11.95 8.47
C ILE A 102 -8.90 -10.44 8.64
N ILE A 103 -9.07 -9.67 7.56
CA ILE A 103 -9.08 -8.20 7.60
C ILE A 103 -10.26 -7.68 8.44
N GLU A 104 -11.44 -8.30 8.29
CA GLU A 104 -12.63 -8.00 9.09
C GLU A 104 -12.40 -8.29 10.56
N GLU A 105 -11.88 -9.47 10.90
CA GLU A 105 -11.56 -9.85 12.28
C GLU A 105 -10.54 -8.90 12.91
N TRP A 106 -9.51 -8.48 12.16
CA TRP A 106 -8.59 -7.46 12.61
C TRP A 106 -9.29 -6.12 12.88
N PHE A 107 -10.09 -5.66 11.93
CA PHE A 107 -10.78 -4.38 12.01
C PHE A 107 -11.80 -4.32 13.15
N TYR A 108 -12.51 -5.42 13.40
CA TYR A 108 -13.56 -5.47 14.42
C TYR A 108 -13.02 -5.73 15.81
N ASN A 109 -11.98 -6.56 15.96
CA ASN A 109 -11.62 -7.13 17.26
C ASN A 109 -10.13 -6.97 17.64
N ASN A 110 -9.21 -6.80 16.69
CA ASN A 110 -7.75 -6.91 16.96
C ASN A 110 -6.95 -5.67 16.52
N GLN A 111 -7.56 -4.48 16.56
CA GLN A 111 -6.90 -3.22 16.16
C GLN A 111 -5.78 -2.77 17.11
N ASP A 112 -5.61 -3.46 18.25
CA ASP A 112 -4.45 -3.32 19.13
C ASP A 112 -3.17 -3.95 18.55
N ILE A 113 -3.30 -4.85 17.58
CA ILE A 113 -2.19 -5.45 16.83
C ILE A 113 -1.96 -4.64 15.54
N ASN A 114 -0.70 -4.46 15.13
CA ASN A 114 -0.39 -3.82 13.86
C ASN A 114 -0.93 -4.66 12.68
N LEU A 115 -1.61 -4.02 11.72
CA LEU A 115 -2.18 -4.71 10.56
C LEU A 115 -1.13 -5.52 9.76
N TYR A 116 0.10 -5.00 9.62
CA TYR A 116 1.15 -5.72 8.89
C TYR A 116 1.53 -7.02 9.59
N ASP A 117 1.58 -7.03 10.92
CA ASP A 117 1.90 -8.26 11.66
C ASP A 117 0.73 -9.24 11.60
N TYR A 118 -0.49 -8.77 11.89
CA TYR A 118 -1.69 -9.61 11.88
C TYR A 118 -1.98 -10.18 10.49
N LEU A 119 -2.04 -9.35 9.45
CA LEU A 119 -2.34 -9.81 8.10
C LEU A 119 -1.14 -10.54 7.49
N CYS A 120 0.03 -9.90 7.44
CA CYS A 120 1.14 -10.44 6.65
C CYS A 120 1.93 -11.52 7.39
N ARG A 121 2.32 -11.33 8.67
CA ARG A 121 3.15 -12.33 9.37
C ARG A 121 2.37 -13.55 9.85
N GLU A 122 1.17 -13.32 10.35
CA GLU A 122 0.41 -14.38 11.02
C GLU A 122 -0.45 -15.18 10.05
N ASN A 123 -0.96 -14.53 8.98
CA ASN A 123 -1.99 -15.13 8.13
C ASN A 123 -1.57 -15.33 6.66
N VAL A 124 -0.80 -14.42 6.05
CA VAL A 124 -0.49 -14.47 4.60
C VAL A 124 0.86 -15.10 4.28
N LEU A 125 1.94 -14.73 4.99
CA LEU A 125 3.31 -15.11 4.64
C LEU A 125 3.83 -16.28 5.47
N ASP A 126 4.39 -17.28 4.78
CA ASP A 126 5.21 -18.31 5.39
C ASP A 126 6.40 -17.72 6.14
N LYS A 127 6.86 -18.38 7.21
CA LYS A 127 7.99 -17.93 8.05
C LYS A 127 9.27 -17.63 7.26
N SER A 128 9.52 -18.34 6.16
CA SER A 128 10.69 -18.12 5.28
C SER A 128 10.57 -16.88 4.38
N SER A 129 9.36 -16.33 4.23
CA SER A 129 9.02 -15.28 3.28
C SER A 129 8.75 -13.92 3.95
N GLN A 130 9.02 -13.80 5.25
CA GLN A 130 8.74 -12.59 6.04
C GLN A 130 9.86 -11.54 5.98
N GLY A 131 11.00 -11.85 5.34
CA GLY A 131 12.16 -10.97 5.33
C GLY A 131 11.90 -9.59 4.71
N CYS A 132 10.92 -9.47 3.80
CA CYS A 132 10.55 -8.18 3.19
C CYS A 132 9.93 -7.20 4.19
N LEU A 133 9.33 -7.69 5.28
CA LEU A 133 8.69 -6.86 6.30
C LEU A 133 9.70 -6.15 7.21
N ASP A 134 10.93 -6.65 7.26
CA ASP A 134 12.00 -6.17 8.13
C ASP A 134 13.11 -5.44 7.33
N GLU A 135 12.83 -5.06 6.09
CA GLU A 135 13.75 -4.30 5.25
C GLU A 135 14.10 -2.95 5.91
N LYS A 136 15.40 -2.72 6.13
CA LYS A 136 15.89 -1.42 6.57
C LYS A 136 16.08 -0.52 5.36
N SER A 137 15.39 0.62 5.31
CA SER A 137 15.64 1.55 4.22
C SER A 137 17.07 2.09 4.32
N PRO A 138 17.81 2.17 3.20
CA PRO A 138 19.17 2.71 3.17
C PRO A 138 19.21 4.21 3.53
N ASN A 139 18.05 4.87 3.57
CA ASN A 139 17.87 6.28 3.88
C ASN A 139 17.22 6.54 5.26
N GLN A 140 17.10 5.54 6.15
CA GLN A 140 16.73 5.82 7.54
C GLN A 140 17.77 6.76 8.15
N PRO A 141 17.42 7.98 8.61
CA PRO A 141 18.29 8.67 9.56
C PRO A 141 18.44 7.73 10.76
N LYS A 142 19.68 7.41 11.13
CA LYS A 142 20.00 6.49 12.24
C LYS A 142 19.18 6.92 13.45
N HIS A 143 18.20 6.10 13.85
CA HIS A 143 17.51 6.31 15.11
C HIS A 143 18.59 6.23 16.19
N SER A 144 18.85 7.36 16.85
CA SER A 144 19.72 7.37 18.02
C SER A 144 19.07 6.49 19.08
N PRO A 145 19.83 5.62 19.78
CA PRO A 145 19.29 4.80 20.85
C PRO A 145 18.81 5.71 21.99
N GLY A 146 17.79 5.22 22.69
CA GLY A 146 16.87 5.94 23.56
C GLY A 146 17.48 6.91 24.58
N LEU A 147 16.65 7.86 25.00
CA LEU A 147 16.76 8.46 26.31
C LEU A 147 15.56 7.98 27.14
N ASN A 148 15.89 7.45 28.32
CA ASN A 148 14.99 6.90 29.34
C ASN A 148 13.85 7.84 29.72
#